data_AF-A0A7R9N8X2-F1
#
_entry.id   AF-A0A7R9N8X2-F1
#
_cell.length_a   1.000
_cell.length_b   1.000
_cell.length_c   1.000
_cell.angle_alpha   90.00
_cell.angle_beta   90.00
_cell.angle_gamma   90.00
#
_symmetry.space_group_name_H-M   'P 1'
#
loop_
_entity.id
_entity.type
_entity.pdbx_description
1 polymer ?
#
loop_
_entity_poly.entity_id
_entity_poly.type
_entity_poly.pdbx_seq_one_letter_code
_entity_poly.pdbx_strand_id
1 'polypeptide(L)' 'MQRTIEAIYKDGVFKPLERVELKEGEHIKIRIEENTKENAVELAKKYSGIGNYQGKVDAEKLHRIEADMLG' A
#
# COMPACT_ATOMS: atom_id res chain seq x y z
N MET A 1 7.71 16.10 17.61
CA MET A 1 7.54 15.91 16.16
C MET A 1 7.19 14.44 15.95
N GLN A 2 6.15 14.15 15.16
CA GLN A 2 5.81 12.77 14.80
C GLN A 2 6.60 12.41 13.54
N ARG A 3 7.35 11.31 13.58
CA ARG A 3 8.06 10.75 12.41
C ARG A 3 7.52 9.35 12.15
N THR A 4 7.16 9.07 10.90
CA THR A 4 6.81 7.73 10.45
C THR A 4 8.10 7.02 10.07
N ILE A 5 8.31 5.81 10.59
CA ILE A 5 9.44 4.96 10.23
C ILE A 5 8.88 3.85 9.34
N GLU A 6 9.28 3.83 8.08
CA GLU A 6 8.97 2.73 7.18
C GLU A 6 9.94 1.58 7.42
N ALA A 7 9.42 0.35 7.48
CA ALA A 7 10.21 -0.84 7.74
C ALA A 7 9.67 -2.04 6.98
N ILE A 8 10.57 -2.96 6.62
CA ILE A 8 10.23 -4.28 6.08
C ILE A 8 10.22 -5.27 7.23
N TYR A 9 9.12 -6.00 7.37
CA TYR A 9 9.08 -7.15 8.27
C TYR A 9 9.66 -8.37 7.56
N LYS A 10 10.80 -8.87 8.04
CA LYS A 10 11.48 -10.04 7.45
C LYS A 10 12.09 -10.90 8.54
N ASP A 11 11.81 -12.21 8.51
CA ASP A 11 12.33 -13.22 9.44
C ASP A 11 12.04 -12.89 10.92
N GLY A 12 10.84 -12.35 11.20
CA GLY A 12 10.44 -12.00 12.56
C GLY A 12 10.89 -10.61 13.05
N VAL A 13 11.63 -9.85 12.24
CA VAL A 13 12.26 -8.58 12.63
C VAL A 13 11.81 -7.43 11.74
N PHE A 14 11.47 -6.27 12.34
CA PHE A 14 11.25 -5.01 11.62
C PHE A 14 12.59 -4.38 11.24
N LYS A 15 12.84 -4.22 9.94
CA LYS A 15 14.07 -3.64 9.38
C LYS A 15 13.75 -2.27 8.78
N PRO A 16 14.16 -1.15 9.38
CA PRO A 16 13.81 0.18 8.88
C PRO A 16 14.48 0.45 7.53
N LEU A 17 13.78 1.17 6.66
CA LEU A 17 14.28 1.59 5.35
C LEU A 17 15.32 2.71 5.45
N GLU A 18 15.26 3.48 6.54
CA GLU A 18 16.18 4.57 6.83
C GLU A 18 16.82 4.39 8.21
N ARG A 19 17.95 5.05 8.46
CA ARG A 19 18.62 5.00 9.76
C ARG A 19 17.74 5.68 10.81
N VAL A 20 17.43 4.95 11.88
CA VAL A 20 16.69 5.46 13.03
C VAL A 20 17.63 5.58 14.22
N GLU A 21 17.63 6.74 14.87
CA GLU A 21 18.37 6.98 16.10
C GLU A 21 17.43 6.81 17.29
N LEU A 22 17.45 5.61 17.89
CA LEU A 22 16.74 5.28 19.13
C LEU A 22 17.76 4.86 20.19
N LYS A 23 17.44 5.08 21.46
CA LYS A 23 18.26 4.60 22.57
C LYS A 23 18.07 3.10 22.74
N GLU A 24 19.12 2.41 23.18
CA GLU A 24 19.01 1.01 23.53
C GLU A 24 17.99 0.83 24.67
N GLY A 25 17.08 -0.14 24.51
CA GLY A 25 15.98 -0.38 25.46
C GLY A 25 14.81 0.61 25.39
N GLU A 26 14.79 1.53 24.43
CA GLU A 26 13.69 2.49 24.28
C GLU A 26 12.38 1.78 23.88
N HIS A 27 11.31 2.02 24.66
CA HIS A 27 10.00 1.44 24.39
C HIS A 27 9.25 2.29 23.36
N ILE A 28 9.01 1.71 22.19
CA ILE A 28 8.30 2.37 21.07
C ILE A 28 6.95 1.71 20.79
N LYS A 29 6.01 2.49 20.24
CA LYS A 29 4.72 1.99 19.77
C LYS A 29 4.71 1.92 18.24
N ILE A 30 4.45 0.73 17.70
CA ILE A 30 4.32 0.52 16.26
C ILE A 30 2.84 0.67 15.89
N ARG A 31 2.57 1.38 14.79
CA ARG A 31 1.27 1.38 14.12
C ARG A 31 1.46 0.71 12.77
N ILE A 32 0.68 -0.34 12.52
CA ILE A 32 0.63 -1.00 11.22
C ILE A 32 -0.53 -0.35 10.46
N GLU A 33 -0.23 0.25 9.32
CA GLU A 33 -1.21 0.79 8.40
C GLU A 33 -1.22 -0.12 7.17
N GLU A 34 -2.41 -0.55 6.74
CA GLU A 34 -2.53 -1.32 5.51
C GLU A 34 -2.11 -0.42 4.35
N ASN A 35 -0.98 -0.75 3.73
CA ASN A 35 -0.54 -0.06 2.53
C ASN A 35 -1.38 -0.61 1.37
N THR A 36 -2.61 -0.12 1.23
CA THR A 36 -3.51 -0.44 0.11
C THR A 36 -3.05 0.17 -1.20
N LYS A 37 -1.75 0.46 -1.37
CA LYS A 37 -1.14 0.53 -2.68
C LYS A 37 -1.16 -0.88 -3.26
N GLU A 38 -2.36 -1.33 -3.63
CA GLU A 38 -2.55 -2.45 -4.55
C GLU A 38 -1.59 -2.16 -5.70
N ASN A 39 -0.54 -2.98 -5.83
CA ASN A 39 0.49 -2.71 -6.83
C ASN A 39 -0.23 -2.60 -8.19
N ALA A 40 0.21 -1.74 -9.11
CA ALA A 40 -0.41 -1.62 -10.43
C ALA A 40 -0.59 -2.99 -11.11
N VAL A 41 0.25 -3.99 -10.75
CA VAL A 41 0.12 -5.40 -11.16
C VAL A 41 -1.03 -6.16 -10.47
N GLU A 42 -1.34 -5.89 -9.20
CA GLU A 42 -2.50 -6.45 -8.48
C GLU A 42 -3.81 -5.78 -8.89
N LEU A 43 -3.83 -4.45 -9.02
CA LEU A 43 -4.91 -3.71 -9.67
C LEU A 43 -5.09 -4.25 -11.09
N ALA A 44 -4.02 -4.35 -11.87
CA ALA A 44 -4.10 -4.93 -13.19
C ALA A 44 -4.47 -6.41 -13.13
N LYS A 45 -4.29 -7.22 -12.09
CA LYS A 45 -4.83 -8.59 -12.02
C LYS A 45 -6.33 -8.59 -11.73
N LYS A 46 -6.78 -7.74 -10.81
CA LYS A 46 -8.17 -7.47 -10.47
C LYS A 46 -8.95 -6.94 -11.68
N TYR A 47 -8.31 -6.10 -12.49
CA TYR A 47 -8.85 -5.44 -13.67
C TYR A 47 -8.34 -5.99 -15.01
N SER A 48 -7.43 -6.97 -15.09
CA SER A 48 -7.06 -7.63 -16.37
C SER A 48 -8.10 -8.64 -16.82
N GLY A 49 -9.10 -8.89 -15.97
CA GLY A 49 -10.43 -9.28 -16.43
C GLY A 49 -11.05 -8.27 -17.43
N ILE A 50 -10.54 -7.04 -17.55
CA ILE A 50 -10.94 -6.01 -18.54
C ILE A 50 -10.25 -6.18 -19.89
N GLY A 51 -9.33 -7.14 -20.05
CA GLY A 51 -9.00 -7.70 -21.36
C GLY A 51 -10.09 -8.64 -21.92
N ASN A 52 -11.04 -9.06 -21.07
CA ASN A 52 -12.16 -9.95 -21.38
C ASN A 52 -13.50 -9.44 -20.81
N TYR A 53 -13.60 -8.15 -20.46
CA TYR A 53 -14.81 -7.61 -19.84
C TYR A 53 -15.90 -7.44 -20.89
N GLN A 54 -16.90 -8.31 -20.82
CA GLN A 54 -18.06 -8.31 -21.72
C GLN A 54 -19.19 -7.36 -21.28
N GLY A 55 -18.94 -6.50 -20.29
CA GLY A 55 -19.94 -5.56 -19.76
C GLY A 55 -19.82 -4.14 -20.35
N LYS A 56 -20.86 -3.31 -20.21
CA LYS A 56 -20.72 -1.86 -20.43
C LYS A 56 -19.96 -1.23 -19.28
N VAL A 57 -19.12 -0.26 -19.61
CA VAL A 57 -18.44 0.62 -18.64
C VAL A 57 -19.15 1.97 -18.72
N ASP A 58 -19.62 2.47 -17.57
CA ASP A 58 -20.23 3.79 -17.45
C ASP A 58 -19.31 4.77 -16.71
N ALA A 59 -19.70 6.05 -16.72
CA ALA A 59 -18.88 7.15 -16.20
C ALA A 59 -18.59 7.02 -14.69
N GLU A 60 -19.55 6.52 -13.92
CA GLU A 60 -19.40 6.34 -12.48
C GLU A 60 -18.37 5.25 -12.15
N LYS A 61 -18.37 4.17 -12.94
CA LYS A 61 -17.40 3.09 -12.80
C LYS A 61 -16.00 3.50 -13.27
N LEU A 62 -15.89 4.33 -14.32
CA LEU A 62 -14.62 4.93 -14.73
C LEU A 62 -14.02 5.82 -13.64
N HIS A 63 -14.85 6.67 -13.02
CA HIS A 63 -14.39 7.57 -11.98
C HIS A 63 -13.85 6.82 -10.75
N ARG A 64 -14.47 5.69 -10.38
CA ARG A 64 -13.96 4.81 -9.31
C ARG A 64 -12.61 4.19 -9.66
N ILE A 65 -12.44 3.70 -10.89
CA ILE A 65 -11.16 3.14 -11.35
C ILE A 65 -10.08 4.23 -11.35
N GLU A 66 -10.40 5.44 -11.82
CA GLU A 66 -9.47 6.57 -11.82
C GLU A 66 -9.05 6.97 -10.40
N ALA A 67 -10.01 7.06 -9.47
CA ALA A 67 -9.75 7.36 -8.07
C ALA A 67 -8.89 6.28 -7.39
N ASP A 68 -9.15 5.01 -7.68
CA ASP A 68 -8.38 3.87 -7.13
C ASP A 68 -6.96 3.79 -7.74
N MET A 69 -6.75 4.28 -8.96
CA MET A 69 -5.44 4.26 -9.64
C MET A 69 -4.56 5.47 -9.34
N LEU A 70 -5.14 6.65 -9.10
CA LEU A 70 -4.42 7.92 -8.98
C LEU A 70 -4.46 8.53 -7.56
N GLY A 71 -5.10 7.85 -6.60
CA GLY A 71 -5.11 8.19 -5.17
C GLY A 71 -3.82 7.83 -4.45
#